data_AF-A0A1R0G452-F1
#
_entry.id   AF-A0A1R0G452-F1
#
_cell.length_a   1.000
_cell.length_b   1.000
_cell.length_c   1.000
_cell.angle_alpha   90.00
_cell.angle_beta   90.00
_cell.angle_gamma   90.00
#
_symmetry.space_group_name_H-M   'P 1'
#
loop_
_entity.id
_entity.type
_entity.pdbx_description
1 polymer ?
#
loop_
_entity_poly.entity_id
_entity_poly.type
_entity_poly.pdbx_seq_one_letter_code
_entity_poly.pdbx_strand_id
1 'polypeptide(L)'
;MQSVLFHLMIQCALWSLMAIGGNTVALSDIHRYTVTDMNWITDAQFVAFFALSQALPGPNGMFLVFIGQQAAGLPGALVALTAKLLPCSVLTYFGAGWLEKHTETPWVQRVKRSLLPISIGLILAASYILMNSLENNATSLVLTLASAAVVYYTRLNAIWLIILGVLLGLCSAWLGAGWF
;
A
#
# COMPACT_ATOMS: atom_id res chain seq x y z
N MET A 1 5.15 -27.55 5.01
CA MET A 1 5.81 -26.40 5.67
C MET A 1 6.94 -25.79 4.85
N GLN A 2 7.94 -26.56 4.39
CA GLN A 2 9.04 -26.03 3.56
C GLN A 2 8.57 -25.41 2.22
N SER A 3 7.57 -26.00 1.58
CA SER A 3 6.98 -25.48 0.33
C SER A 3 6.30 -24.10 0.51
N VAL A 4 5.62 -23.90 1.64
CA VAL A 4 4.92 -22.64 1.97
C VAL A 4 5.91 -21.50 2.21
N LEU A 5 6.98 -21.77 2.98
CA LEU A 5 8.03 -20.79 3.26
C LEU A 5 8.75 -20.33 1.99
N PHE A 6 9.00 -21.25 1.05
CA PHE A 6 9.66 -20.93 -0.22
C PHE A 6 8.78 -20.03 -1.11
N HIS A 7 7.48 -20.31 -1.19
CA HIS A 7 6.53 -19.47 -1.93
C HIS A 7 6.41 -18.07 -1.30
N LEU A 8 6.31 -18.00 0.04
CA LEU A 8 6.30 -16.73 0.78
C LEU A 8 7.54 -15.89 0.51
N MET A 9 8.72 -16.52 0.50
CA MET A 9 9.99 -15.85 0.26
C MET A 9 10.05 -15.24 -1.14
N ILE A 10 9.72 -16.02 -2.17
CA ILE A 10 9.76 -15.53 -3.56
C ILE A 10 8.75 -14.42 -3.78
N GLN A 11 7.51 -14.63 -3.33
CA GLN A 11 6.44 -13.67 -3.59
C GLN A 11 6.67 -12.36 -2.83
N CYS A 12 7.13 -12.41 -1.56
CA CYS A 12 7.52 -11.21 -0.82
C CYS A 12 8.69 -10.47 -1.47
N ALA A 13 9.68 -11.19 -2.00
CA ALA A 13 10.81 -10.58 -2.69
C ALA A 13 10.38 -9.90 -3.99
N LEU A 14 9.48 -10.52 -4.76
CA LEU A 14 8.90 -9.93 -5.96
C LEU A 14 8.09 -8.68 -5.64
N TRP A 15 7.20 -8.74 -4.65
CA TRP A 15 6.44 -7.56 -4.21
C TRP A 15 7.32 -6.42 -3.72
N SER A 16 8.45 -6.74 -3.07
CA SER A 16 9.45 -5.74 -2.69
C SER A 16 10.07 -5.05 -3.90
N LEU A 17 10.39 -5.79 -4.97
CA LEU A 17 10.96 -5.26 -6.21
C LEU A 17 9.93 -4.49 -7.04
N MET A 18 8.67 -4.91 -7.00
CA MET A 18 7.57 -4.29 -7.75
C MET A 18 6.93 -3.08 -7.05
N ALA A 19 7.32 -2.76 -5.81
CA ALA A 19 6.83 -1.60 -5.06
C ALA A 19 7.37 -0.25 -5.58
N ILE A 20 7.50 -0.09 -6.90
CA ILE A 20 7.85 1.16 -7.58
C ILE A 20 6.62 2.05 -7.48
N GLY A 21 6.66 3.12 -6.67
CA GLY A 21 5.53 4.05 -6.48
C GLY A 21 4.71 3.82 -5.20
N GLY A 22 5.08 2.84 -4.37
CA GLY A 22 4.52 2.65 -3.03
C GLY A 22 4.03 1.23 -2.76
N ASN A 23 3.97 0.87 -1.48
CA ASN A 23 3.56 -0.46 -1.02
C ASN A 23 2.08 -0.79 -1.29
N THR A 24 1.29 0.21 -1.66
CA THR A 24 -0.16 0.14 -1.95
C THR A 24 -0.46 -0.44 -3.32
N VAL A 25 0.46 -0.36 -4.28
CA VAL A 25 0.27 -0.86 -5.65
C VAL A 25 0.21 -2.39 -5.67
N ALA A 26 1.01 -3.03 -4.81
CA ALA A 26 1.01 -4.47 -4.64
C ALA A 26 -0.14 -4.98 -3.75
N LEU A 27 -0.93 -4.08 -3.13
CA LEU A 27 -1.94 -4.46 -2.14
C LEU A 27 -3.00 -5.41 -2.72
N SER A 28 -3.46 -5.13 -3.94
CA SER A 28 -4.47 -5.93 -4.64
C SER A 28 -3.97 -7.34 -4.96
N ASP A 29 -2.69 -7.46 -5.35
CA ASP A 29 -2.08 -8.75 -5.67
C ASP A 29 -1.75 -9.54 -4.39
N ILE A 30 -1.31 -8.86 -3.32
CA ILE A 30 -1.13 -9.48 -2.00
C ILE A 30 -2.46 -10.01 -1.48
N HIS A 31 -3.54 -9.24 -1.58
CA HIS A 31 -4.87 -9.67 -1.16
C HIS A 31 -5.29 -10.94 -1.92
N ARG A 32 -5.26 -10.91 -3.27
CA ARG A 32 -5.62 -12.07 -4.10
C ARG A 32 -4.78 -13.31 -3.76
N TYR A 33 -3.46 -13.16 -3.67
CA TYR A 33 -2.59 -14.30 -3.41
C TYR A 33 -2.78 -14.89 -2.01
N THR A 34 -2.96 -14.03 -1.01
CA THR A 34 -2.98 -14.45 0.39
C THR A 34 -4.36 -14.95 0.84
N VAL A 35 -5.42 -14.30 0.35
CA VAL A 35 -6.82 -14.62 0.67
C VAL A 35 -7.37 -15.64 -0.32
N THR A 36 -7.26 -15.39 -1.62
CA THR A 36 -7.92 -16.20 -2.66
C THR A 36 -7.13 -17.45 -3.02
N ASP A 37 -5.84 -17.31 -3.36
CA ASP A 37 -5.06 -18.41 -3.90
C ASP A 37 -4.58 -19.36 -2.78
N MET A 38 -4.00 -18.80 -1.72
CA MET A 38 -3.37 -19.58 -0.64
C MET A 38 -4.27 -19.77 0.60
N ASN A 39 -5.36 -19.01 0.74
CA ASN A 39 -6.29 -19.04 1.87
C ASN A 39 -5.60 -19.00 3.26
N TRP A 40 -4.52 -18.24 3.40
CA TRP A 40 -3.78 -18.14 4.67
C TRP A 40 -4.49 -17.24 5.69
N ILE A 41 -5.29 -16.28 5.21
CA ILE A 41 -6.01 -15.29 6.00
C ILE A 41 -7.37 -15.01 5.38
N THR A 42 -8.31 -14.52 6.18
CA THR A 42 -9.61 -14.03 5.69
C THR A 42 -9.54 -12.55 5.29
N ASP A 43 -10.52 -12.08 4.50
CA ASP A 43 -10.66 -10.66 4.16
C ASP A 43 -10.66 -9.75 5.39
N ALA A 44 -11.40 -10.14 6.44
CA ALA A 44 -11.46 -9.39 7.69
C ALA A 44 -10.09 -9.28 8.38
N GLN A 45 -9.32 -10.37 8.38
CA GLN A 45 -7.96 -10.39 8.94
C GLN A 45 -7.01 -9.55 8.10
N PHE A 46 -7.13 -9.59 6.77
CA PHE A 46 -6.32 -8.76 5.88
C PHE A 46 -6.54 -7.27 6.15
N VAL A 47 -7.81 -6.82 6.23
CA VAL A 47 -8.15 -5.43 6.54
C VAL A 47 -7.64 -5.03 7.92
N ALA A 48 -7.77 -5.90 8.93
CA ALA A 48 -7.26 -5.64 10.28
C ALA A 48 -5.73 -5.49 10.32
N PHE A 49 -4.99 -6.39 9.65
CA PHE A 49 -3.53 -6.31 9.57
C PHE A 49 -3.05 -5.09 8.77
N PHE A 50 -3.75 -4.75 7.70
CA PHE A 50 -3.48 -3.54 6.94
C PHE A 50 -3.71 -2.28 7.80
N ALA A 51 -4.85 -2.18 8.49
CA ALA A 51 -5.14 -1.06 9.38
C ALA A 51 -4.13 -0.94 10.53
N LEU A 52 -3.75 -2.06 11.15
CA LEU A 52 -2.71 -2.10 12.18
C LEU A 52 -1.36 -1.60 11.66
N SER A 53 -0.97 -2.00 10.44
CA SER A 53 0.30 -1.56 9.84
C SER A 53 0.32 -0.08 9.48
N GLN A 54 -0.84 0.54 9.25
CA GLN A 54 -0.95 1.99 9.02
C GLN A 54 -1.01 2.78 10.33
N ALA A 55 -1.48 2.17 11.42
CA ALA A 55 -1.52 2.77 12.75
C ALA A 55 -0.14 2.76 13.44
N LEU A 56 0.70 1.77 13.15
CA LEU A 56 2.05 1.68 13.69
C LEU A 56 2.97 2.69 12.99
N PRO A 57 3.65 3.61 13.73
CA PRO A 57 4.67 4.47 13.15
C PRO A 57 5.85 3.61 12.71
N GLY A 58 5.92 3.27 11.43
CA GLY A 58 6.91 2.36 10.88
C GLY A 58 6.76 2.16 9.37
N PRO A 59 7.43 1.14 8.79
CA PRO A 59 7.30 0.83 7.38
C PRO A 59 5.87 0.31 7.11
N ASN A 60 5.06 1.15 6.45
CA ASN A 60 3.64 0.89 6.10
C ASN A 60 3.37 -0.46 5.39
N GLY A 61 4.39 -1.12 4.86
CA GLY A 61 4.27 -2.46 4.29
C GLY A 61 4.64 -3.61 5.23
N MET A 62 4.67 -3.42 6.55
CA MET A 62 5.02 -4.48 7.51
C MET A 62 3.88 -5.46 7.78
N PHE A 63 2.65 -5.19 7.30
CA PHE A 63 1.54 -6.15 7.43
C PHE A 63 1.84 -7.54 6.85
N LEU A 64 2.75 -7.66 5.86
CA LEU A 64 3.19 -8.96 5.33
C LEU A 64 3.86 -9.85 6.39
N VAL A 65 4.41 -9.27 7.45
CA VAL A 65 5.00 -10.04 8.57
C VAL A 65 3.91 -10.75 9.35
N PHE A 66 2.77 -10.08 9.60
CA PHE A 66 1.60 -10.70 10.24
C PHE A 66 0.99 -11.80 9.35
N ILE A 67 0.95 -11.57 8.04
CA ILE A 67 0.54 -12.58 7.05
C ILE A 67 1.47 -13.79 7.10
N GLY A 68 2.79 -13.58 7.07
CA GLY A 68 3.78 -14.65 7.18
C GLY A 68 3.66 -15.42 8.50
N GLN A 69 3.37 -14.71 9.60
CA GLN A 69 3.11 -15.32 10.89
C GLN A 69 1.87 -16.23 10.86
N GLN A 70 0.79 -15.82 10.21
CA GLN A 70 -0.41 -16.62 10.11
C GLN A 70 -0.22 -17.84 9.19
N ALA A 71 0.56 -17.69 8.11
CA ALA A 71 0.79 -18.75 7.13
C ALA A 71 1.68 -19.90 7.64
N ALA A 72 2.70 -19.61 8.45
CA ALA A 72 3.66 -20.63 8.90
C ALA A 72 4.20 -20.43 10.33
N GLY A 73 3.53 -19.61 11.16
CA GLY A 73 3.96 -19.27 12.51
C GLY A 73 5.18 -18.34 12.53
N LEU A 74 5.93 -18.37 13.65
CA LEU A 74 7.15 -17.58 13.83
C LEU A 74 8.16 -17.64 12.65
N PRO A 75 8.45 -18.82 12.03
CA PRO A 75 9.39 -18.86 10.92
C PRO A 75 8.86 -18.17 9.65
N GLY A 76 7.54 -18.18 9.43
CA GLY A 76 6.93 -17.45 8.31
C GLY A 76 7.03 -15.93 8.46
N ALA A 77 6.92 -15.43 9.69
CA ALA A 77 7.11 -14.00 10.00
C ALA A 77 8.54 -13.54 9.67
N LEU A 78 9.55 -14.31 10.10
CA LEU A 78 10.96 -14.01 9.84
C LEU A 78 11.29 -14.07 8.35
N VAL A 79 10.75 -15.06 7.62
CA VAL A 79 10.95 -15.16 6.17
C VAL A 79 10.28 -14.01 5.43
N ALA A 80 9.05 -13.64 5.78
CA ALA A 80 8.37 -12.50 5.15
C ALA A 80 9.11 -11.18 5.40
N LEU A 81 9.63 -10.98 6.63
CA LEU A 81 10.38 -9.78 6.98
C LEU A 81 11.70 -9.70 6.21
N THR A 82 12.48 -10.79 6.22
CA THR A 82 13.76 -10.85 5.52
C THR A 82 13.58 -10.75 4.01
N ALA A 83 12.67 -11.51 3.41
CA ALA A 83 12.40 -11.48 1.97
C ALA A 83 11.89 -10.12 1.48
N LYS A 84 11.19 -9.35 2.34
CA LYS A 84 10.76 -7.99 2.00
C LYS A 84 11.86 -6.95 2.16
N LEU A 85 12.74 -7.08 3.16
CA LEU A 85 13.81 -6.08 3.37
C LEU A 85 15.06 -6.34 2.51
N LEU A 86 15.48 -7.59 2.34
CA LEU A 86 16.72 -7.96 1.65
C LEU A 86 16.85 -7.38 0.25
N PRO A 87 15.91 -7.62 -0.70
CA PRO A 87 16.11 -7.22 -2.08
C PRO A 87 16.17 -5.70 -2.24
N CYS A 88 15.30 -4.95 -1.56
CA CYS A 88 15.35 -3.48 -1.57
C CYS A 88 16.61 -2.95 -0.89
N SER A 89 17.03 -3.53 0.24
CA SER A 89 18.21 -3.06 0.98
C SER A 89 19.50 -3.34 0.19
N VAL A 90 19.59 -4.49 -0.46
CA VAL A 90 20.72 -4.85 -1.33
C VAL A 90 20.74 -3.95 -2.57
N LEU A 91 19.61 -3.77 -3.25
CA LEU A 91 19.53 -2.88 -4.41
C LEU A 91 19.87 -1.43 -4.08
N THR A 92 19.39 -0.92 -2.95
CA THR A 92 19.72 0.44 -2.51
C THR A 92 21.18 0.55 -2.08
N TYR A 93 21.72 -0.44 -1.34
CA TYR A 93 23.12 -0.42 -0.93
C TYR A 93 24.09 -0.43 -2.11
N PHE A 94 23.88 -1.31 -3.09
CA PHE A 94 24.73 -1.39 -4.29
C PHE A 94 24.41 -0.29 -5.31
N GLY A 95 23.14 0.04 -5.47
CA GLY A 95 22.67 1.01 -6.45
C GLY A 95 22.89 2.46 -6.05
N ALA A 96 22.74 2.81 -4.77
CA ALA A 96 22.87 4.20 -4.31
C ALA A 96 24.28 4.74 -4.55
N GLY A 97 25.32 3.99 -4.18
CA GLY A 97 26.71 4.42 -4.39
C GLY A 97 27.09 4.57 -5.87
N TRP A 98 26.53 3.73 -6.75
CA TRP A 98 26.75 3.86 -8.21
C TRP A 98 25.97 5.04 -8.80
N LEU A 99 24.73 5.23 -8.35
CA LEU A 99 23.84 6.27 -8.81
C LEU A 99 24.30 7.66 -8.35
N GLU A 100 24.84 7.81 -7.14
CA GLU A 100 25.45 9.04 -6.66
C GLU A 100 26.66 9.43 -7.51
N LYS A 101 27.57 8.48 -7.78
CA LYS A 101 28.76 8.71 -8.62
C LYS A 101 28.43 9.10 -10.07
N HIS A 102 27.31 8.60 -10.62
CA HIS A 102 26.87 8.90 -11.99
C HIS A 102 25.72 9.92 -12.05
N THR A 103 25.41 10.65 -10.96
CA THR A 103 24.28 11.60 -10.92
C THR A 103 24.43 12.74 -11.93
N GLU A 104 25.65 13.08 -12.35
CA GLU A 104 25.89 14.10 -13.37
C GLU A 104 25.70 13.61 -14.82
N THR A 105 25.52 12.29 -15.04
CA THR A 105 25.24 11.82 -16.41
C THR A 105 23.83 12.21 -16.86
N PRO A 106 23.67 12.78 -18.07
CA PRO A 106 22.40 13.28 -18.56
C PRO A 106 21.33 12.19 -18.72
N TRP A 107 21.73 10.93 -18.88
CA TRP A 107 20.81 9.80 -18.93
C TRP A 107 20.18 9.51 -17.56
N VAL A 108 20.98 9.48 -16.49
CA VAL A 108 20.50 9.26 -15.11
C VAL A 108 19.55 10.37 -14.67
N GLN A 109 19.83 11.63 -15.03
CA GLN A 109 18.95 12.75 -14.71
C GLN A 109 17.60 12.67 -15.44
N ARG A 110 17.58 12.23 -16.71
CA ARG A 110 16.33 12.03 -17.45
C ARG A 110 15.50 10.92 -16.82
N VAL A 111 16.11 9.78 -16.48
CA VAL A 111 15.40 8.68 -15.81
C VAL A 111 14.83 9.12 -14.47
N LYS A 112 15.63 9.79 -13.63
CA LYS A 112 15.15 10.35 -12.34
C LYS A 112 13.98 11.32 -12.54
N ARG A 113 14.03 12.20 -13.55
CA ARG A 113 12.92 13.11 -13.88
C ARG A 113 11.69 12.39 -14.39
N SER A 114 11.83 11.31 -15.15
CA SER A 114 10.70 10.50 -15.63
C SER A 114 10.03 9.69 -14.52
N LEU A 115 10.75 9.32 -13.45
CA LEU A 115 10.14 8.61 -12.32
C LEU A 115 9.08 9.45 -11.58
N LEU A 116 9.25 10.77 -11.51
CA LEU A 116 8.29 11.66 -10.84
C LEU A 116 6.87 11.56 -11.44
N PRO A 117 6.65 11.83 -12.75
CA PRO A 117 5.31 11.71 -13.34
C PRO A 117 4.79 10.26 -13.37
N ILE A 118 5.67 9.26 -13.50
CA ILE A 118 5.26 7.85 -13.41
C ILE A 118 4.70 7.56 -12.02
N SER A 119 5.39 7.98 -10.97
CA SER A 119 4.93 7.82 -9.58
C SER A 119 3.58 8.52 -9.35
N ILE A 120 3.43 9.75 -9.84
CA ILE A 120 2.16 10.49 -9.76
C ILE A 120 1.04 9.73 -10.47
N GLY A 121 1.28 9.25 -11.70
CA GLY A 121 0.30 8.48 -12.47
C GLY A 121 -0.08 7.17 -11.77
N LEU A 122 0.88 6.50 -11.13
CA LEU A 122 0.64 5.27 -10.40
C LEU A 122 -0.18 5.50 -9.13
N ILE A 123 0.12 6.57 -8.38
CA ILE A 123 -0.67 6.99 -7.21
C ILE A 123 -2.10 7.35 -7.61
N LEU A 124 -2.27 8.07 -8.74
CA LEU A 124 -3.60 8.37 -9.28
C LEU A 124 -4.36 7.11 -9.69
N ALA A 125 -3.69 6.17 -10.37
CA ALA A 125 -4.29 4.89 -10.76
C ALA A 125 -4.72 4.07 -9.54
N ALA A 126 -3.86 3.98 -8.51
CA ALA A 126 -4.19 3.31 -7.26
C ALA A 126 -5.39 3.98 -6.55
N SER A 127 -5.41 5.31 -6.53
CA SER A 127 -6.52 6.08 -5.96
C SER A 127 -7.83 5.82 -6.71
N TYR A 128 -7.79 5.74 -8.04
CA TYR A 128 -8.95 5.43 -8.88
C TYR A 128 -9.49 4.03 -8.61
N ILE A 129 -8.60 3.03 -8.50
CA ILE A 129 -9.00 1.65 -8.16
C ILE A 129 -9.67 1.61 -6.79
N LEU A 130 -9.12 2.33 -5.80
CA LEU A 130 -9.69 2.40 -4.46
C LEU A 130 -11.08 3.06 -4.48
N MET A 131 -11.23 4.15 -5.23
CA MET A 131 -12.51 4.84 -5.39
C MET A 131 -13.59 3.93 -6.00
N ASN A 132 -13.20 3.10 -6.97
CA ASN A 132 -14.12 2.17 -7.64
C ASN A 132 -14.45 0.92 -6.80
N SER A 133 -13.75 0.71 -5.68
CA SER A 133 -14.01 -0.38 -4.73
C SER A 133 -15.01 -0.01 -3.63
N LEU A 134 -15.33 1.28 -3.48
CA LEU A 134 -16.40 1.75 -2.60
C LEU A 134 -17.76 1.45 -3.25
N GLU A 135 -18.77 1.11 -2.45
CA GLU A 135 -20.12 0.88 -2.97
C GLU A 135 -20.58 2.07 -3.82
N ASN A 136 -21.16 1.76 -4.99
CA ASN A 136 -21.53 2.71 -6.04
C ASN A 136 -22.73 3.58 -5.64
N ASN A 137 -22.59 4.33 -4.57
CA ASN A 137 -23.58 5.26 -4.07
C ASN A 137 -23.21 6.68 -4.50
N ALA A 138 -24.18 7.41 -5.05
CA ALA A 138 -23.96 8.76 -5.58
C ALA A 138 -23.37 9.72 -4.53
N THR A 139 -23.64 9.47 -3.25
CA THR A 139 -23.10 10.17 -2.09
C THR A 139 -21.59 9.97 -1.92
N SER A 140 -21.07 8.75 -2.04
CA SER A 140 -19.64 8.44 -1.91
C SER A 140 -18.81 9.09 -3.02
N LEU A 141 -19.37 9.16 -4.24
CA LEU A 141 -18.72 9.80 -5.39
C LEU A 141 -18.67 11.33 -5.22
N VAL A 142 -19.77 11.94 -4.74
CA VAL A 142 -19.82 13.38 -4.42
C VAL A 142 -18.88 13.74 -3.27
N LEU A 143 -18.81 12.94 -2.21
CA LEU A 143 -17.87 13.13 -1.10
C LEU A 143 -16.41 13.01 -1.53
N THR A 144 -16.09 12.06 -2.41
CA THR A 144 -14.73 11.86 -2.93
C THR A 144 -14.31 13.03 -3.83
N LEU A 145 -15.19 13.48 -4.74
CA LEU A 145 -14.93 14.65 -5.58
C LEU A 145 -14.84 15.94 -4.76
N ALA A 146 -15.70 16.12 -3.76
CA ALA A 146 -15.70 17.29 -2.90
C ALA A 146 -14.42 17.34 -2.05
N SER A 147 -14.01 16.23 -1.44
CA SER A 147 -12.76 16.16 -0.67
C SER A 147 -11.53 16.36 -1.56
N ALA A 148 -11.49 15.75 -2.75
CA ALA A 148 -10.42 15.96 -3.72
C ALA A 148 -10.33 17.43 -4.19
N ALA A 149 -11.46 18.07 -4.47
CA ALA A 149 -11.50 19.48 -4.84
C ALA A 149 -11.05 20.40 -3.70
N VAL A 150 -11.46 20.11 -2.45
CA VAL A 150 -11.00 20.87 -1.29
C VAL A 150 -9.49 20.72 -1.10
N VAL A 151 -8.92 19.52 -1.21
CA VAL A 151 -7.45 19.32 -1.13
C VAL A 151 -6.72 20.04 -2.26
N TYR A 152 -7.26 20.00 -3.47
CA TYR A 152 -6.63 20.64 -4.62
C TYR A 152 -6.63 22.17 -4.52
N TYR A 153 -7.72 22.76 -4.04
CA TYR A 153 -7.88 24.21 -3.95
C TYR A 153 -7.44 24.82 -2.61
N THR A 154 -7.34 24.03 -1.53
CA THR A 154 -6.91 24.53 -0.22
C THR A 154 -5.63 23.86 0.25
N ARG A 155 -4.65 24.66 0.69
CA ARG A 155 -3.44 24.18 1.40
C ARG A 155 -3.76 23.71 2.83
N LEU A 156 -4.96 23.20 3.07
CA LEU A 156 -5.38 22.75 4.39
C LEU A 156 -4.73 21.41 4.70
N ASN A 157 -4.25 21.29 5.93
CA ASN A 157 -3.61 20.09 6.43
C ASN A 157 -4.59 18.91 6.33
N ALA A 158 -4.19 17.82 5.68
CA ALA A 158 -5.03 16.65 5.39
C ALA A 158 -5.75 16.08 6.63
N ILE A 159 -5.20 16.32 7.82
CA ILE A 159 -5.78 15.98 9.13
C ILE A 159 -7.20 16.54 9.30
N TRP A 160 -7.47 17.79 8.89
CA TRP A 160 -8.80 18.39 9.06
C TRP A 160 -9.87 17.73 8.18
N LEU A 161 -9.49 17.31 6.97
CA LEU A 161 -10.37 16.58 6.05
C LEU A 161 -10.67 15.17 6.56
N ILE A 162 -9.68 14.50 7.16
CA ILE A 162 -9.89 13.18 7.78
C ILE A 162 -10.87 13.29 8.95
N ILE A 163 -10.71 14.29 9.82
CA ILE A 163 -11.62 14.52 10.96
C ILE A 163 -13.04 14.79 10.46
N LEU A 164 -13.20 15.63 9.44
CA LEU A 164 -14.51 15.93 8.86
C LEU A 164 -15.16 14.70 8.22
N GLY A 165 -14.38 13.89 7.51
CA GLY A 165 -14.85 12.63 6.92
C GLY A 165 -15.31 11.61 7.96
N VAL A 166 -14.55 11.48 9.06
CA VAL A 166 -14.93 10.61 10.19
C VAL A 166 -16.20 11.10 10.87
N LEU A 167 -16.35 12.41 11.09
CA LEU A 167 -17.56 12.98 11.68
C LEU A 167 -18.80 12.76 10.81
N LEU A 168 -18.67 12.94 9.49
CA LEU A 168 -19.76 12.69 8.55
C LEU A 168 -20.15 11.21 8.48
N GLY A 169 -19.16 10.30 8.49
CA GLY A 169 -19.41 8.85 8.52
C GLY A 169 -20.06 8.36 9.82
N LEU A 170 -19.68 8.96 10.97
CA LEU A 170 -20.31 8.66 12.25
C LEU A 170 -21.75 9.20 12.32
N CYS A 171 -22.01 10.39 11.77
CA CYS A 171 -23.36 10.94 11.68
C CYS A 171 -24.27 10.08 10.79
N SER A 172 -23.78 9.57 9.66
CA SER A 172 -24.59 8.67 8.80
C SER A 172 -24.88 7.33 9.48
N ALA A 173 -23.90 6.77 10.20
CA ALA A 173 -24.10 5.54 10.96
C ALA A 173 -25.15 5.70 12.08
N TRP A 174 -25.15 6.85 12.76
CA TRP A 174 -26.14 7.17 13.81
C TRP A 174 -27.56 7.41 13.28
N LEU A 175 -27.70 7.89 12.04
CA LEU A 175 -28.99 8.16 11.41
C LEU A 175 -29.63 6.90 10.78
N GLY A 176 -28.98 5.73 10.83
CA GLY A 176 -29.48 4.49 10.21
C GLY A 176 -29.60 4.57 8.69
N ALA A 177 -28.99 5.60 8.09
CA ALA A 177 -29.06 5.87 6.67
C ALA A 177 -27.86 5.19 6.02
N GLY A 178 -28.06 3.97 5.49
CA GLY A 178 -27.06 3.16 4.80
C GLY A 178 -26.60 3.76 3.47
N TRP A 179 -25.94 4.91 3.52
CA TRP A 179 -25.33 5.60 2.39
C TRP A 179 -23.81 5.39 2.30
N PHE A 180 -23.26 4.51 3.16
CA PHE A 180 -21.86 4.09 3.24
C PHE A 180 -21.76 2.57 3.18
#